data_AF-Q8TPZ4-F1
#
_entry.id   AF-Q8TPZ4-F1
#
_cell.length_a   1.000
_cell.length_b   1.000
_cell.length_c   1.000
_cell.angle_alpha   90.00
_cell.angle_beta   90.00
_cell.angle_gamma   90.00
#
_symmetry.space_group_name_H-M   'P 1'
#
loop_
_entity.id
_entity.type
_entity.pdbx_description
1 polymer ?
#
loop_
_entity_poly.entity_id
_entity_poly.type
_entity_poly.pdbx_seq_one_letter_code
_entity_poly.pdbx_strand_id
1 'polypeptide(L)'
;MVLIRVSKNDTILGETVLENNSSGWCYMDSKNLRLKAFNVTDQRTLPMFGSLFSPKVELLFETKKDIEENVILELDLEEDKDEYLLNDEVIVDMELRNTGQVKAEKISLDLDSDGLLVREGCPEKVVLDKGSKKKCELRFKFPEKVKENYNITVNVNWEDDSGKHFLSDDVEIEVSEPLNIYKNAGSEGFSGSPVYVTVSVKNIQERAVNVRLFDLLPETFTLNNSSSLEDVNLTNSSSYLYWEFVLDPEEKKTFSYSISSEQLGAHRVPQAHAYSDLCGQLYTESSDSENIITLYNNISYTPYNNKTLTQVTLASGADLTSYLDNDGYALLDITVENEALGAFVFIPKGTKLSDNQNEPLKAITITQADELALPGSLYLAGKCYCKLGPDGAEFDPFVRLNLGLNNSIEGNFPSIYCYDETNSTWTQLDSTLNENRIFAELTHFSVYAALAEPPTEAELLVKLVN
;
A
#
# COMPACT_ATOMS: atom_id res chain seq x y z
N MET A 1 -3.38 -1.42 -59.18
CA MET A 1 -3.75 -2.79 -59.63
C MET A 1 -2.50 -3.65 -59.63
N VAL A 2 -2.59 -4.91 -59.22
CA VAL A 2 -1.45 -5.85 -59.18
C VAL A 2 -1.77 -7.07 -60.04
N LEU A 3 -0.91 -7.37 -61.02
CA LEU A 3 -0.98 -8.62 -61.78
C LEU A 3 -0.30 -9.72 -60.96
N ILE A 4 -1.03 -10.79 -60.66
CA ILE A 4 -0.50 -11.95 -59.97
C ILE A 4 -0.45 -13.11 -60.96
N ARG A 5 0.74 -13.73 -61.05
CA ARG A 5 0.97 -14.95 -61.82
C ARG A 5 1.39 -16.05 -60.86
N VAL A 6 0.70 -17.17 -60.94
CA VAL A 6 1.04 -18.38 -60.18
C VAL A 6 1.65 -19.38 -61.16
N SER A 7 2.86 -19.85 -60.88
CA SER A 7 3.54 -20.87 -61.68
C SER A 7 4.04 -22.01 -60.80
N LYS A 8 4.10 -23.22 -61.37
CA LYS A 8 4.76 -24.38 -60.79
C LYS A 8 5.76 -24.90 -61.82
N ASN A 9 7.04 -25.02 -61.44
CA ASN A 9 8.12 -25.46 -62.32
C ASN A 9 8.10 -24.72 -63.67
N ASP A 10 8.07 -23.38 -63.63
CA ASP A 10 8.02 -22.47 -64.78
C ASP A 10 6.78 -22.57 -65.70
N THR A 11 5.81 -23.43 -65.36
CA THR A 11 4.52 -23.49 -66.06
C THR A 11 3.53 -22.57 -65.36
N ILE A 12 2.97 -21.59 -66.09
CA ILE A 12 1.95 -20.66 -65.55
C ILE A 12 0.65 -21.44 -65.36
N LEU A 13 0.24 -21.59 -64.10
CA LEU A 13 -1.01 -22.24 -63.70
C LEU A 13 -2.19 -21.29 -63.84
N GLY A 14 -1.97 -19.99 -63.63
CA GLY A 14 -3.01 -18.97 -63.85
C GLY A 14 -2.49 -17.56 -63.63
N GLU A 15 -3.21 -16.59 -64.18
CA GLU A 15 -2.98 -15.17 -63.93
C GLU A 15 -4.27 -14.43 -63.62
N THR A 16 -4.19 -13.43 -62.74
CA THR A 16 -5.32 -12.57 -62.39
C THR A 16 -4.85 -11.17 -62.05
N VAL A 17 -5.75 -10.19 -62.17
CA VAL A 17 -5.48 -8.79 -61.84
C VAL A 17 -6.30 -8.43 -60.61
N LEU A 18 -5.62 -8.06 -59.54
CA LEU A 18 -6.26 -7.56 -58.33
C LEU A 18 -6.40 -6.04 -58.37
N GLU A 19 -7.61 -5.58 -58.11
CA GLU A 19 -7.95 -4.16 -57.97
C GLU A 19 -7.81 -3.71 -56.51
N ASN A 20 -7.47 -2.43 -56.33
CA ASN A 20 -7.26 -1.81 -55.01
C ASN A 20 -8.54 -1.94 -54.17
N ASN A 21 -8.43 -2.43 -52.93
CA ASN A 21 -9.53 -2.66 -52.00
C ASN A 21 -10.65 -3.62 -52.47
N SER A 22 -10.38 -4.54 -53.40
CA SER A 22 -11.30 -5.63 -53.70
C SER A 22 -11.39 -6.62 -52.53
N SER A 23 -12.56 -6.72 -51.89
CA SER A 23 -12.84 -7.70 -50.84
C SER A 23 -13.29 -9.07 -51.38
N GLY A 24 -13.37 -9.21 -52.70
CA GLY A 24 -13.85 -10.41 -53.39
C GLY A 24 -12.73 -11.42 -53.66
N TRP A 25 -13.07 -12.71 -53.59
CA TRP A 25 -12.19 -13.79 -54.04
C TRP A 25 -12.03 -13.75 -55.57
N CYS A 26 -10.79 -13.77 -56.04
CA CYS A 26 -10.48 -13.96 -57.46
C CYS A 26 -10.16 -15.43 -57.71
N TYR A 27 -10.81 -16.01 -58.73
CA TYR A 27 -10.65 -17.41 -59.11
C TYR A 27 -9.58 -17.53 -60.19
N MET A 28 -8.65 -18.46 -60.01
CA MET A 28 -7.58 -18.76 -60.96
C MET A 28 -7.65 -20.25 -61.29
N ASP A 29 -7.51 -20.56 -62.58
CA ASP A 29 -7.61 -21.91 -63.17
C ASP A 29 -8.84 -22.73 -62.74
N SER A 30 -9.84 -22.79 -63.63
CA SER A 30 -10.92 -23.79 -63.58
C SER A 30 -11.67 -23.90 -62.23
N LYS A 31 -11.63 -22.84 -61.40
CA LYS A 31 -12.19 -22.70 -60.04
C LYS A 31 -11.47 -23.45 -58.90
N ASN A 32 -10.27 -23.97 -59.11
CA ASN A 32 -9.54 -24.76 -58.10
C ASN A 32 -8.53 -23.95 -57.27
N LEU A 33 -8.19 -22.73 -57.69
CA LEU A 33 -7.36 -21.82 -56.91
C LEU A 33 -8.13 -20.53 -56.63
N ARG A 34 -8.18 -20.10 -55.37
CA ARG A 34 -8.77 -18.81 -55.00
C ARG A 34 -7.76 -17.96 -54.27
N LEU A 35 -7.71 -16.69 -54.65
CA LEU A 35 -6.77 -15.73 -54.11
C LEU A 35 -7.51 -14.49 -53.64
N LYS A 36 -7.14 -14.01 -52.45
CA LYS A 36 -7.67 -12.79 -51.86
C LYS A 36 -6.51 -11.99 -51.28
N ALA A 37 -6.42 -10.70 -51.62
CA ALA A 37 -5.41 -9.82 -51.05
C ALA A 37 -6.09 -8.74 -50.22
N PHE A 38 -5.44 -8.39 -49.12
CA PHE A 38 -5.85 -7.37 -48.18
C PHE A 38 -4.83 -6.24 -48.20
N ASN A 39 -5.31 -5.00 -48.04
CA ASN A 39 -4.49 -3.80 -47.88
C ASN A 39 -3.59 -3.47 -49.09
N VAL A 40 -3.99 -3.88 -50.30
CA VAL A 40 -3.25 -3.59 -51.55
C VAL A 40 -3.49 -2.14 -51.96
N THR A 41 -2.54 -1.26 -51.68
CA THR A 41 -2.66 0.17 -51.97
C THR A 41 -1.83 0.56 -53.20
N ASP A 42 -2.43 1.26 -54.16
CA ASP A 42 -1.69 1.81 -55.30
C ASP A 42 -0.95 3.09 -54.87
N GLN A 43 0.38 3.02 -54.84
CA GLN A 43 1.26 4.09 -54.37
C GLN A 43 1.05 5.42 -55.12
N ARG A 44 0.54 5.39 -56.36
CA ARG A 44 0.26 6.61 -57.16
C ARG A 44 -1.01 7.34 -56.71
N THR A 45 -1.84 6.69 -55.90
CA THR A 45 -3.15 7.19 -55.45
C THR A 45 -3.18 7.57 -53.98
N LEU A 46 -2.06 7.41 -53.27
CA LEU A 46 -1.95 7.78 -51.85
C LEU A 46 -1.82 9.31 -51.69
N PRO A 47 -2.56 9.94 -50.76
CA PRO A 47 -2.28 11.31 -50.34
C PRO A 47 -0.90 11.39 -49.67
N MET A 48 -0.29 12.58 -49.68
CA MET A 48 1.10 12.86 -49.27
C MET A 48 1.46 12.38 -47.84
N PHE A 49 0.46 12.06 -47.00
CA PHE A 49 0.60 11.55 -45.63
C PHE A 49 -0.33 10.35 -45.33
N GLY A 50 -0.38 9.35 -46.20
CA GLY A 50 -1.11 8.10 -45.96
C GLY A 50 -0.24 7.01 -45.32
N SER A 51 -0.77 6.27 -44.33
CA SER A 51 -0.11 5.10 -43.75
C SER A 51 -0.03 3.95 -44.76
N LEU A 52 1.17 3.39 -44.94
CA LEU A 52 1.40 2.15 -45.68
C LEU A 52 0.98 0.96 -44.80
N PHE A 53 -0.17 0.36 -45.09
CA PHE A 53 -0.50 -0.93 -44.51
C PHE A 53 0.32 -2.03 -45.21
N SER A 54 0.86 -2.98 -44.45
CA SER A 54 1.57 -4.13 -45.03
C SER A 54 0.55 -5.00 -45.81
N PRO A 55 0.76 -5.22 -47.12
CA PRO A 55 -0.16 -6.05 -47.90
C PRO A 55 -0.10 -7.49 -47.39
N LYS A 56 -1.28 -8.12 -47.25
CA LYS A 56 -1.41 -9.54 -46.90
C LYS A 56 -2.10 -10.26 -48.05
N VAL A 57 -1.65 -11.46 -48.39
CA VAL A 57 -2.29 -12.31 -49.40
C VAL A 57 -2.70 -13.62 -48.74
N GLU A 58 -3.94 -14.01 -48.96
CA GLU A 58 -4.51 -15.30 -48.58
C GLU A 58 -4.70 -16.12 -49.85
N LEU A 59 -4.19 -17.35 -49.84
CA LEU A 59 -4.11 -18.22 -51.00
C LEU A 59 -4.69 -19.58 -50.61
N LEU A 60 -5.79 -19.97 -51.25
CA LEU A 60 -6.50 -21.21 -50.98
C LEU A 60 -6.40 -22.13 -52.20
N PHE A 61 -5.84 -23.32 -51.99
CA PHE A 61 -5.83 -24.40 -52.96
C PHE A 61 -7.07 -25.28 -52.70
N GLU A 62 -8.10 -25.15 -53.54
CA GLU A 62 -9.22 -26.09 -53.58
C GLU A 62 -8.90 -27.14 -54.65
N THR A 63 -8.10 -28.14 -54.32
CA THR A 63 -8.02 -29.33 -55.17
C THR A 63 -9.38 -30.01 -55.11
N LYS A 64 -10.09 -30.10 -56.24
CA LYS A 64 -11.03 -31.20 -56.43
C LYS A 64 -10.21 -32.48 -56.28
N LYS A 65 -10.26 -33.11 -55.10
CA LYS A 65 -9.68 -34.42 -54.88
C LYS A 65 -10.29 -35.33 -55.94
N ASP A 66 -9.47 -35.81 -56.87
CA ASP A 66 -9.78 -37.05 -57.54
C ASP A 66 -10.03 -38.06 -56.42
N ILE A 67 -11.26 -38.57 -56.39
CA ILE A 67 -11.68 -39.58 -55.42
C ILE A 67 -11.01 -40.88 -55.86
N GLU A 68 -9.73 -41.00 -55.54
CA GLU A 68 -9.19 -42.33 -55.33
C GLU A 68 -9.85 -42.89 -54.06
N GLU A 69 -10.26 -44.14 -54.13
CA GLU A 69 -10.81 -44.93 -53.03
C GLU A 69 -9.72 -45.18 -51.98
N ASN A 70 -9.20 -44.11 -51.36
CA ASN A 70 -8.07 -44.18 -50.43
C ASN A 70 -8.55 -43.94 -48.99
N VAL A 71 -7.83 -44.55 -48.06
CA VAL A 71 -7.96 -44.27 -46.63
C VAL A 71 -7.23 -42.97 -46.35
N ILE A 72 -7.90 -42.02 -45.69
CA ILE A 72 -7.30 -40.76 -45.25
C ILE A 72 -7.59 -40.64 -43.76
N LEU A 73 -6.52 -40.61 -42.96
CA LEU A 73 -6.61 -40.48 -41.51
C LEU A 73 -6.13 -39.10 -41.08
N GLU A 74 -6.80 -38.55 -40.07
CA GLU A 74 -6.41 -37.35 -39.34
C GLU A 74 -6.33 -37.72 -37.86
N LEU A 75 -5.32 -37.22 -37.17
CA LEU A 75 -5.07 -37.43 -35.75
C LEU A 75 -5.01 -36.05 -35.11
N ASP A 76 -5.78 -35.89 -34.03
CA ASP A 76 -5.74 -34.72 -33.16
C ASP A 76 -5.41 -35.20 -31.74
N LEU A 77 -4.44 -34.55 -31.09
CA LEU A 77 -4.15 -34.68 -29.66
C LEU A 77 -4.47 -33.37 -28.93
N GLU A 78 -5.06 -33.47 -27.74
CA GLU A 78 -5.40 -32.32 -26.90
C GLU A 78 -5.16 -32.68 -25.42
N GLU A 79 -4.34 -31.91 -24.74
CA GLU A 79 -4.08 -31.99 -23.30
C GLU A 79 -5.24 -31.41 -22.48
N ASP A 80 -5.50 -31.97 -21.30
CA ASP A 80 -6.61 -31.51 -20.45
C ASP A 80 -6.29 -30.23 -19.65
N LYS A 81 -5.02 -29.86 -19.57
CA LYS A 81 -4.48 -28.69 -18.87
C LYS A 81 -3.24 -28.14 -19.57
N ASP A 82 -3.05 -26.82 -19.43
CA ASP A 82 -1.85 -26.12 -19.92
C ASP A 82 -0.58 -26.52 -19.14
N GLU A 83 -0.68 -26.73 -17.83
CA GLU A 83 0.44 -27.15 -16.97
C GLU A 83 -0.02 -28.14 -15.90
N TYR A 84 0.93 -28.94 -15.39
CA TYR A 84 0.66 -30.02 -14.43
C TYR A 84 1.53 -29.96 -13.17
N LEU A 85 0.92 -30.29 -12.04
CA LEU A 85 1.65 -30.61 -10.80
C LEU A 85 2.12 -32.06 -10.82
N LEU A 86 3.19 -32.40 -10.10
CA LEU A 86 3.78 -33.76 -10.17
C LEU A 86 2.88 -34.91 -9.71
N ASN A 87 1.85 -34.63 -8.92
CA ASN A 87 0.88 -35.64 -8.50
C ASN A 87 -0.38 -35.66 -9.36
N ASP A 88 -0.49 -34.75 -10.34
CA ASP A 88 -1.56 -34.79 -11.32
C ASP A 88 -1.44 -36.05 -12.18
N GLU A 89 -2.61 -36.53 -12.60
CA GLU A 89 -2.70 -37.45 -13.72
C GLU A 89 -2.71 -36.60 -15.00
N VAL A 90 -1.81 -36.92 -15.94
CA VAL A 90 -1.76 -36.26 -17.25
C VAL A 90 -2.77 -36.96 -18.14
N ILE A 91 -3.73 -36.22 -18.70
CA ILE A 91 -4.75 -36.77 -19.59
C ILE A 91 -4.62 -36.11 -20.96
N VAL A 92 -4.48 -36.94 -21.99
CA VAL A 92 -4.46 -36.50 -23.39
C VAL A 92 -5.62 -37.15 -24.13
N ASP A 93 -6.52 -36.31 -24.63
CA ASP A 93 -7.60 -36.72 -25.51
C ASP A 93 -7.05 -36.95 -26.92
N MET A 94 -7.14 -38.20 -27.39
CA MET A 94 -6.75 -38.58 -28.74
C MET A 94 -8.01 -38.79 -29.58
N GLU A 95 -8.10 -38.10 -30.72
CA GLU A 95 -9.13 -38.34 -31.72
C GLU A 95 -8.53 -38.72 -33.07
N LEU A 96 -8.79 -39.97 -33.49
CA LEU A 96 -8.44 -40.46 -34.81
C LEU A 96 -9.67 -40.48 -35.71
N ARG A 97 -9.61 -39.79 -36.85
CA ARG A 97 -10.71 -39.64 -37.82
C ARG A 97 -10.35 -40.29 -39.14
N ASN A 98 -11.31 -40.98 -39.75
CA ASN A 98 -11.21 -41.40 -41.15
C ASN A 98 -11.99 -40.42 -42.04
N THR A 99 -11.30 -39.46 -42.63
CA THR A 99 -11.86 -38.48 -43.59
C THR A 99 -11.82 -38.99 -45.04
N GLY A 100 -11.30 -40.21 -45.24
CA GLY A 100 -11.28 -40.92 -46.50
C GLY A 100 -12.65 -41.44 -46.93
N GLN A 101 -12.69 -42.09 -48.09
CA GLN A 101 -13.91 -42.67 -48.65
C GLN A 101 -14.01 -44.18 -48.44
N VAL A 102 -12.98 -44.80 -47.87
CA VAL A 102 -12.84 -46.25 -47.66
C VAL A 102 -12.61 -46.56 -46.18
N LYS A 103 -13.07 -47.74 -45.75
CA LYS A 103 -12.84 -48.26 -44.40
C LYS A 103 -11.36 -48.59 -44.18
N ALA A 104 -10.83 -48.23 -43.02
CA ALA A 104 -9.47 -48.54 -42.59
C ALA A 104 -9.48 -49.73 -41.63
N GLU A 105 -8.87 -50.86 -42.01
CA GLU A 105 -8.93 -52.12 -41.22
C GLU A 105 -7.62 -52.51 -40.52
N LYS A 106 -6.49 -51.92 -40.95
CA LYS A 106 -5.14 -52.26 -40.45
C LYS A 106 -4.44 -51.03 -39.85
N ILE A 107 -5.12 -50.30 -38.97
CA ILE A 107 -4.50 -49.18 -38.28
C ILE A 107 -3.76 -49.71 -37.05
N SER A 108 -2.46 -49.43 -36.99
CA SER A 108 -1.59 -49.67 -35.83
C SER A 108 -1.24 -48.33 -35.20
N LEU A 109 -1.44 -48.22 -33.89
CA LEU A 109 -1.05 -47.05 -33.10
C LEU A 109 0.16 -47.44 -32.24
N ASP A 110 1.16 -46.57 -32.22
CA ASP A 110 2.33 -46.70 -31.35
C ASP A 110 2.48 -45.40 -30.55
N LEU A 111 2.70 -45.55 -29.24
CA LEU A 111 2.69 -44.45 -28.28
C LEU A 111 4.09 -44.31 -27.68
N ASP A 112 4.73 -43.17 -27.95
CA ASP A 112 5.88 -42.74 -27.19
C ASP A 112 5.42 -41.79 -26.08
N SER A 113 5.70 -42.17 -24.83
CA SER A 113 5.34 -41.40 -23.64
C SER A 113 6.47 -40.51 -23.14
N ASP A 114 7.62 -40.56 -23.82
CA ASP A 114 8.84 -39.84 -23.45
C ASP A 114 9.21 -40.04 -21.96
N GLY A 115 9.05 -41.26 -21.45
CA GLY A 115 9.40 -41.63 -20.08
C GLY A 115 8.35 -41.34 -19.02
N LEU A 116 7.17 -40.80 -19.38
CA LEU A 116 6.00 -40.81 -18.50
C LEU A 116 5.53 -42.24 -18.22
N LEU A 117 4.96 -42.46 -17.04
CA LEU A 117 4.42 -43.76 -16.65
C LEU A 117 3.01 -43.93 -17.22
N VAL A 118 2.88 -44.72 -18.29
CA VAL A 118 1.60 -45.02 -18.94
C VAL A 118 0.66 -45.78 -17.99
N ARG A 119 -0.53 -45.21 -17.76
CA ARG A 119 -1.65 -45.85 -17.02
C ARG A 119 -2.69 -46.40 -17.97
N GLU A 120 -3.04 -45.62 -18.98
CA GLU A 120 -3.96 -46.00 -20.06
C GLU A 120 -3.35 -45.52 -21.38
N GLY A 121 -3.10 -46.46 -22.30
CA GLY A 121 -2.42 -46.18 -23.56
C GLY A 121 -3.31 -46.37 -24.78
N CYS A 122 -2.73 -46.20 -25.97
CA CYS A 122 -3.45 -46.36 -27.23
C CYS A 122 -3.91 -47.82 -27.43
N PRO A 123 -5.08 -48.05 -28.06
CA PRO A 123 -5.45 -49.37 -28.52
C PRO A 123 -4.49 -49.85 -29.62
N GLU A 124 -3.88 -51.03 -29.46
CA GLU A 124 -2.88 -51.56 -30.42
C GLU A 124 -3.40 -51.64 -31.87
N LYS A 125 -4.69 -51.94 -32.05
CA LYS A 125 -5.32 -52.06 -33.38
C LYS A 125 -6.66 -51.37 -33.42
N VAL A 126 -6.86 -50.56 -34.44
CA VAL A 126 -8.10 -49.81 -34.66
C VAL A 126 -8.66 -50.11 -36.04
N VAL A 127 -9.99 -50.21 -36.10
CA VAL A 127 -10.74 -50.27 -37.35
C VAL A 127 -11.64 -49.03 -37.39
N LEU A 128 -11.58 -48.28 -38.48
CA LEU A 128 -12.38 -47.07 -38.69
C LEU A 128 -13.17 -47.16 -39.99
N ASP A 129 -14.49 -47.16 -39.86
CA ASP A 129 -15.40 -47.01 -41.00
C ASP A 129 -15.26 -45.62 -41.64
N LYS A 130 -15.71 -45.50 -42.89
CA LYS A 130 -15.74 -44.24 -43.64
C LYS A 130 -16.45 -43.14 -42.85
N GLY A 131 -15.80 -41.99 -42.69
CA GLY A 131 -16.37 -40.83 -41.99
C GLY A 131 -16.58 -41.03 -40.49
N SER A 132 -16.12 -42.17 -39.94
CA SER A 132 -16.17 -42.44 -38.51
C SER A 132 -14.93 -41.91 -37.81
N LYS A 133 -15.01 -41.84 -36.48
CA LYS A 133 -13.93 -41.41 -35.62
C LYS A 133 -13.84 -42.28 -34.38
N LYS A 134 -12.64 -42.39 -33.83
CA LYS A 134 -12.36 -43.09 -32.58
C LYS A 134 -11.72 -42.10 -31.63
N LYS A 135 -12.34 -41.96 -30.44
CA LYS A 135 -11.76 -41.25 -29.30
C LYS A 135 -11.18 -42.25 -28.31
N CYS A 136 -10.06 -41.89 -27.70
CA CYS A 136 -9.58 -42.52 -26.47
C CYS A 136 -8.85 -41.49 -25.60
N GLU A 137 -8.96 -41.69 -24.29
CA GLU A 137 -8.19 -40.94 -23.30
C GLU A 137 -6.88 -41.70 -23.06
N LEU A 138 -5.77 -41.00 -23.17
CA LEU A 138 -4.46 -41.48 -22.77
C LEU A 138 -4.15 -40.92 -21.38
N ARG A 139 -3.73 -41.77 -20.44
CA ARG A 139 -3.49 -41.37 -19.05
C ARG A 139 -2.08 -41.71 -18.62
N PHE A 140 -1.39 -40.75 -18.03
CA PHE A 140 -0.01 -40.90 -17.61
C PHE A 140 0.22 -40.36 -16.20
N LYS A 141 1.35 -40.77 -15.60
CA LYS A 141 1.86 -40.22 -14.35
C LYS A 141 3.32 -39.82 -14.49
N PHE A 142 3.71 -38.80 -13.75
CA PHE A 142 5.11 -38.41 -13.67
C PHE A 142 5.96 -39.49 -12.97
N PRO A 143 7.16 -39.78 -13.50
CA PRO A 143 8.13 -40.66 -12.85
C PRO A 143 8.69 -40.06 -11.53
N GLU A 144 9.52 -40.84 -10.83
CA GLU A 144 10.19 -40.33 -9.61
C GLU A 144 11.17 -39.19 -9.90
N LYS A 145 11.91 -39.29 -11.01
CA LYS A 145 12.80 -38.23 -11.50
C LYS A 145 12.17 -37.56 -12.69
N VAL A 146 12.01 -36.25 -12.60
CA VAL A 146 11.26 -35.49 -13.60
C VAL A 146 12.20 -34.74 -14.53
N LYS A 147 11.65 -34.29 -15.65
CA LYS A 147 12.25 -33.35 -16.59
C LYS A 147 11.30 -32.16 -16.73
N GLU A 148 11.82 -31.08 -17.29
CA GLU A 148 11.10 -29.83 -17.54
C GLU A 148 9.84 -30.07 -18.39
N ASN A 149 10.03 -30.63 -19.59
CA ASN A 149 8.95 -30.94 -20.53
C ASN A 149 8.98 -32.41 -20.95
N TYR A 150 7.82 -32.95 -21.27
CA TYR A 150 7.64 -34.26 -21.89
C TYR A 150 6.92 -34.09 -23.21
N ASN A 151 7.24 -34.91 -24.20
CA ASN A 151 6.48 -34.92 -25.44
C ASN A 151 5.78 -36.27 -25.65
N ILE A 152 4.45 -36.28 -25.66
CA ILE A 152 3.67 -37.49 -25.95
C ILE A 152 3.45 -37.54 -27.45
N THR A 153 4.02 -38.55 -28.10
CA THR A 153 3.91 -38.73 -29.56
C THR A 153 3.08 -39.96 -29.87
N VAL A 154 2.06 -39.80 -30.72
CA VAL A 154 1.25 -40.91 -31.23
C VAL A 154 1.54 -41.11 -32.72
N ASN A 155 2.07 -42.29 -33.03
CA ASN A 155 2.40 -42.72 -34.38
C ASN A 155 1.28 -43.62 -34.93
N VAL A 156 0.64 -43.20 -36.02
CA VAL A 156 -0.39 -43.95 -36.73
C VAL A 156 0.19 -44.56 -38.00
N ASN A 157 0.14 -45.88 -38.11
CA ASN A 157 0.58 -46.61 -39.30
C ASN A 157 -0.62 -47.36 -39.89
N TRP A 158 -0.84 -47.28 -41.20
CA TRP A 158 -1.84 -48.10 -41.88
C TRP A 158 -1.37 -48.57 -43.25
N GLU A 159 -2.02 -49.59 -43.78
CA GLU A 159 -1.77 -50.13 -45.11
C GLU A 159 -3.09 -50.27 -45.87
N ASP A 160 -3.14 -49.71 -47.07
CA ASP A 160 -4.24 -49.84 -48.02
C ASP A 160 -3.72 -50.24 -49.42
N ASP A 161 -4.59 -50.25 -50.42
CA ASP A 161 -4.23 -50.65 -51.80
C ASP A 161 -3.20 -49.73 -52.46
N SER A 162 -3.01 -48.51 -51.93
CA SER A 162 -1.99 -47.56 -52.39
C SER A 162 -0.64 -47.75 -51.68
N GLY A 163 -0.59 -48.56 -50.62
CA GLY A 163 0.62 -48.94 -49.92
C GLY A 163 0.56 -48.68 -48.42
N LYS A 164 1.74 -48.50 -47.81
CA LYS A 164 1.88 -48.18 -46.38
C LYS A 164 1.97 -46.68 -46.17
N HIS A 165 1.28 -46.21 -45.16
CA HIS A 165 1.19 -44.80 -44.79
C HIS A 165 1.49 -44.59 -43.33
N PHE A 166 1.85 -43.36 -42.99
CA PHE A 166 2.27 -42.94 -41.67
C PHE A 166 1.77 -41.52 -41.39
N LEU A 167 1.29 -41.31 -40.17
CA LEU A 167 0.95 -40.02 -39.58
C LEU A 167 1.48 -40.00 -38.16
N SER A 168 1.95 -38.83 -37.71
CA SER A 168 2.35 -38.61 -36.33
C SER A 168 1.78 -37.28 -35.87
N ASP A 169 1.38 -37.23 -34.62
CA ASP A 169 1.05 -36.00 -33.91
C ASP A 169 1.66 -36.07 -32.51
N ASP A 170 1.92 -34.91 -31.93
CA ASP A 170 2.61 -34.80 -30.66
C ASP A 170 2.07 -33.65 -29.80
N VAL A 171 2.11 -33.83 -28.49
CA VAL A 171 1.65 -32.85 -27.51
C VAL A 171 2.69 -32.68 -26.41
N GLU A 172 3.05 -31.43 -26.14
CA GLU A 172 4.00 -31.07 -25.09
C GLU A 172 3.28 -30.97 -23.74
N ILE A 173 3.85 -31.63 -22.73
CA ILE A 173 3.36 -31.63 -21.36
C ILE A 173 4.35 -30.86 -20.49
N GLU A 174 3.92 -29.69 -20.03
CA GLU A 174 4.71 -28.79 -19.19
C GLU A 174 4.44 -29.05 -17.70
N VAL A 175 5.51 -29.17 -16.92
CA VAL A 175 5.44 -29.29 -15.46
C VAL A 175 5.52 -27.88 -14.86
N SER A 176 4.52 -27.49 -14.08
CA SER A 176 4.51 -26.17 -13.44
C SER A 176 5.76 -25.94 -12.60
N GLU A 177 6.26 -24.71 -12.63
CA GLU A 177 7.36 -24.28 -11.76
C GLU A 177 7.04 -24.54 -10.27
N PRO A 178 8.02 -24.95 -9.45
CA PRO A 178 7.73 -25.45 -8.11
C PRO A 178 7.36 -24.39 -7.06
N LEU A 179 7.74 -23.13 -7.27
CA LEU A 179 7.72 -22.09 -6.24
C LEU A 179 6.96 -20.84 -6.68
N ASN A 180 6.18 -20.31 -5.75
CA ASN A 180 5.73 -18.92 -5.81
C ASN A 180 6.59 -18.05 -4.89
N ILE A 181 7.23 -17.03 -5.46
CA ILE A 181 8.14 -16.13 -4.74
C ILE A 181 7.56 -14.72 -4.69
N TYR A 182 7.38 -14.20 -3.47
CA TYR A 182 6.83 -12.87 -3.22
C TYR A 182 7.85 -11.99 -2.55
N LYS A 183 8.09 -10.79 -3.08
CA LYS A 183 9.01 -9.82 -2.45
C LYS A 183 8.30 -8.49 -2.23
N ASN A 184 8.36 -8.00 -1.00
CA ASN A 184 7.78 -6.72 -0.61
C ASN A 184 8.81 -5.86 0.13
N ALA A 185 8.81 -4.56 -0.16
CA ALA A 185 9.60 -3.56 0.54
C ALA A 185 8.73 -2.33 0.82
N GLY A 186 9.03 -1.60 1.89
CA GLY A 186 8.37 -0.32 2.14
C GLY A 186 8.50 0.64 0.95
N SER A 187 7.40 1.23 0.49
CA SER A 187 7.37 2.09 -0.71
C SER A 187 8.04 3.46 -0.49
N GLU A 188 8.13 3.90 0.76
CA GLU A 188 8.66 5.20 1.15
C GLU A 188 9.54 5.08 2.40
N GLY A 189 10.60 5.88 2.45
CA GLY A 189 11.49 5.96 3.61
C GLY A 189 12.23 7.29 3.66
N PHE A 190 12.99 7.50 4.73
CA PHE A 190 13.86 8.66 4.87
C PHE A 190 15.33 8.25 4.80
N SER A 191 16.19 9.15 4.34
CA SER A 191 17.65 8.98 4.31
C SER A 191 18.17 8.43 5.64
N GLY A 192 18.92 7.32 5.59
CA GLY A 192 19.50 6.67 6.77
C GLY A 192 18.52 5.94 7.69
N SER A 193 17.21 5.99 7.40
CA SER A 193 16.20 5.24 8.16
C SER A 193 16.06 3.80 7.65
N PRO A 194 15.75 2.83 8.51
CA PRO A 194 15.54 1.45 8.10
C PRO A 194 14.27 1.30 7.26
N VAL A 195 14.41 0.67 6.09
CA VAL A 195 13.33 0.14 5.27
C VAL A 195 13.30 -1.37 5.45
N TYR A 196 12.12 -1.91 5.76
CA TYR A 196 11.93 -3.35 5.95
C TYR A 196 11.58 -4.02 4.63
N VAL A 197 12.21 -5.17 4.39
CA VAL A 197 11.98 -6.01 3.22
C VAL A 197 11.58 -7.40 3.70
N THR A 198 10.60 -7.99 3.02
CA THR A 198 10.15 -9.35 3.26
C THR A 198 10.19 -10.14 1.97
N VAL A 199 10.78 -11.33 2.01
CA VAL A 199 10.77 -12.30 0.90
C VAL A 199 10.07 -13.55 1.39
N SER A 200 9.05 -14.00 0.67
CA SER A 200 8.34 -15.23 0.97
C SER A 200 8.47 -16.21 -0.18
N VAL A 201 8.75 -17.47 0.11
CA VAL A 201 8.79 -18.55 -0.87
C VAL A 201 7.77 -19.59 -0.46
N LYS A 202 6.87 -19.95 -1.36
CA LYS A 202 5.86 -21.00 -1.16
C LYS A 202 6.09 -22.12 -2.15
N ASN A 203 6.14 -23.36 -1.67
CA ASN A 203 6.08 -24.54 -2.50
C ASN A 203 4.63 -24.79 -2.93
N ILE A 204 4.39 -24.88 -4.25
CA ILE A 204 3.07 -25.21 -4.81
C ILE A 204 2.97 -26.65 -5.30
N GLN A 205 4.05 -27.42 -5.18
CA GLN A 205 4.09 -28.83 -5.53
C GLN A 205 3.67 -29.67 -4.33
N GLU A 206 3.12 -30.85 -4.61
CA GLU A 206 2.79 -31.85 -3.58
C GLU A 206 4.01 -32.67 -3.12
N ARG A 207 5.23 -32.27 -3.50
CA ARG A 207 6.49 -32.89 -3.10
C ARG A 207 7.42 -31.84 -2.50
N ALA A 208 8.33 -32.29 -1.64
CA ALA A 208 9.32 -31.42 -1.04
C ALA A 208 10.30 -30.89 -2.09
N VAL A 209 10.70 -29.63 -1.95
CA VAL A 209 11.58 -28.92 -2.89
C VAL A 209 12.78 -28.38 -2.14
N ASN A 210 13.99 -28.65 -2.65
CA ASN A 210 15.20 -28.03 -2.13
C ASN A 210 15.37 -26.65 -2.77
N VAL A 211 15.51 -25.60 -1.96
CA VAL A 211 15.52 -24.21 -2.41
C VAL A 211 16.82 -23.53 -2.03
N ARG A 212 17.42 -22.84 -2.99
CA ARG A 212 18.52 -21.89 -2.80
C ARG A 212 18.05 -20.50 -3.20
N LEU A 213 17.75 -19.67 -2.20
CA LEU A 213 17.22 -18.33 -2.38
C LEU A 213 18.35 -17.29 -2.30
N PHE A 214 18.40 -16.41 -3.29
CA PHE A 214 19.31 -15.28 -3.39
C PHE A 214 18.51 -14.00 -3.44
N ASP A 215 18.91 -13.01 -2.64
CA ASP A 215 18.28 -11.71 -2.69
C ASP A 215 19.30 -10.57 -2.76
N LEU A 216 19.22 -9.77 -3.82
CA LEU A 216 20.12 -8.64 -4.04
C LEU A 216 19.57 -7.39 -3.36
N LEU A 217 20.46 -6.68 -2.68
CA LEU A 217 20.13 -5.36 -2.15
C LEU A 217 20.05 -4.36 -3.31
N PRO A 218 19.18 -3.34 -3.23
CA PRO A 218 19.26 -2.21 -4.16
C PRO A 218 20.66 -1.56 -4.10
N GLU A 219 21.16 -1.07 -5.23
CA GLU A 219 22.58 -0.66 -5.43
C GLU A 219 23.14 0.33 -4.39
N THR A 220 22.27 1.13 -3.78
CA THR A 220 22.65 2.19 -2.82
C THR A 220 22.38 1.82 -1.37
N PHE A 221 21.77 0.65 -1.14
CA PHE A 221 21.31 0.21 0.17
C PHE A 221 22.31 -0.72 0.84
N THR A 222 22.38 -0.59 2.16
CA THR A 222 23.19 -1.45 3.03
C THR A 222 22.29 -2.19 4.00
N LEU A 223 22.69 -3.41 4.36
CA LEU A 223 21.96 -4.21 5.35
C LEU A 223 22.20 -3.64 6.75
N ASN A 224 21.13 -3.36 7.50
CA ASN A 224 21.24 -3.00 8.90
C ASN A 224 21.39 -4.30 9.71
N ASN A 225 22.42 -4.37 10.59
CA ASN A 225 22.73 -5.53 11.43
C ASN A 225 21.46 -6.27 11.91
N SER A 226 21.20 -7.45 11.37
CA SER A 226 20.02 -8.25 11.67
C SER A 226 20.22 -8.98 13.01
N SER A 227 19.40 -8.65 14.00
CA SER A 227 19.45 -9.24 15.34
C SER A 227 18.82 -10.65 15.45
N SER A 228 18.53 -11.32 14.33
CA SER A 228 17.87 -12.64 14.29
C SER A 228 18.62 -13.65 13.41
N LEU A 229 19.94 -13.66 13.51
CA LEU A 229 20.86 -14.48 12.73
C LEU A 229 21.08 -15.86 13.38
N GLU A 230 20.10 -16.77 13.27
CA GLU A 230 20.39 -18.22 13.35
C GLU A 230 20.42 -18.89 11.96
N ASP A 231 19.82 -18.26 10.93
CA ASP A 231 19.60 -18.91 9.61
C ASP A 231 20.23 -18.19 8.40
N VAL A 232 20.95 -17.07 8.57
CA VAL A 232 21.57 -16.37 7.42
C VAL A 232 23.07 -16.62 7.38
N ASN A 233 23.52 -17.40 6.39
CA ASN A 233 24.93 -17.52 6.07
C ASN A 233 25.38 -16.24 5.35
N LEU A 234 25.66 -15.20 6.13
CA LEU A 234 26.33 -14.00 5.64
C LEU A 234 27.80 -14.36 5.38
N THR A 235 28.14 -14.66 4.13
CA THR A 235 29.55 -14.58 3.72
C THR A 235 29.95 -13.11 3.76
N ASN A 236 31.02 -12.79 4.52
CA ASN A 236 31.53 -11.44 4.84
C ASN A 236 31.98 -10.59 3.62
N SER A 237 31.50 -10.87 2.41
CA SER A 237 31.91 -10.21 1.17
C SER A 237 30.81 -10.07 0.09
N SER A 238 29.55 -10.41 0.34
CA SER A 238 28.52 -10.46 -0.71
C SER A 238 27.46 -9.35 -0.60
N SER A 239 27.21 -8.68 -1.73
CA SER A 239 26.12 -7.70 -1.97
C SER A 239 24.72 -8.33 -2.05
N TYR A 240 24.56 -9.55 -1.51
CA TYR A 240 23.36 -10.36 -1.58
C TYR A 240 23.17 -11.19 -0.31
N LEU A 241 21.92 -11.52 -0.02
CA LEU A 241 21.50 -12.45 1.02
C LEU A 241 21.30 -13.84 0.41
N TYR A 242 21.57 -14.88 1.19
CA TYR A 242 21.49 -16.27 0.76
C TYR A 242 20.86 -17.16 1.82
N TRP A 243 19.95 -18.03 1.39
CA TRP A 243 19.33 -19.05 2.22
C TRP A 243 19.25 -20.38 1.46
N GLU A 244 19.50 -21.48 2.17
CA GLU A 244 19.29 -22.85 1.67
C GLU A 244 18.37 -23.57 2.64
N PHE A 245 17.27 -24.12 2.13
CA PHE A 245 16.25 -24.80 2.93
C PHE A 245 15.44 -25.77 2.08
N VAL A 246 14.70 -26.65 2.74
CA VAL A 246 13.72 -27.54 2.11
C VAL A 246 12.34 -27.01 2.46
N LEU A 247 11.43 -26.99 1.48
CA LEU A 247 10.02 -26.72 1.70
C LEU A 247 9.23 -28.00 1.52
N ASP A 248 8.46 -28.38 2.55
CA ASP A 248 7.44 -29.43 2.44
C ASP A 248 6.29 -28.98 1.51
N PRO A 249 5.42 -29.90 1.08
CA PRO A 249 4.24 -29.58 0.27
C PRO A 249 3.40 -28.45 0.90
N GLU A 250 3.01 -27.47 0.10
CA GLU A 250 2.26 -26.26 0.52
C GLU A 250 2.96 -25.36 1.56
N GLU A 251 4.18 -25.70 1.99
CA GLU A 251 4.91 -24.91 2.97
C GLU A 251 5.30 -23.55 2.40
N LYS A 252 5.20 -22.52 3.25
CA LYS A 252 5.65 -21.16 2.96
C LYS A 252 6.65 -20.71 4.03
N LYS A 253 7.85 -20.33 3.60
CA LYS A 253 8.86 -19.71 4.48
C LYS A 253 9.01 -18.22 4.14
N THR A 254 9.06 -17.39 5.17
CA THR A 254 9.17 -15.92 5.05
C THR A 254 10.42 -15.43 5.77
N PHE A 255 11.21 -14.62 5.07
CA PHE A 255 12.41 -13.98 5.56
C PHE A 255 12.19 -12.47 5.61
N SER A 256 12.59 -11.85 6.72
CA SER A 256 12.47 -10.41 6.91
C SER A 256 13.83 -9.82 7.28
N TYR A 257 14.18 -8.71 6.65
CA TYR A 257 15.41 -7.98 6.94
C TYR A 257 15.19 -6.48 6.78
N SER A 258 16.15 -5.66 7.21
CA SER A 258 16.06 -4.21 7.06
C SER A 258 17.31 -3.65 6.39
N ILE A 259 17.09 -2.67 5.52
CA ILE A 259 18.12 -2.01 4.74
C ILE A 259 18.03 -0.50 4.93
N SER A 260 19.12 0.23 4.71
CA SER A 260 19.10 1.70 4.72
C SER A 260 20.00 2.25 3.62
N SER A 261 19.68 3.44 3.13
CA SER A 261 20.49 4.19 2.16
C SER A 261 20.42 5.68 2.50
N GLU A 262 21.52 6.38 2.27
CA GLU A 262 21.60 7.84 2.37
C GLU A 262 21.30 8.53 1.03
N GLN A 263 21.12 7.76 -0.04
CA GLN A 263 20.89 8.30 -1.36
C GLN A 263 19.41 8.60 -1.57
N LEU A 264 19.07 9.86 -1.84
CA LEU A 264 17.70 10.30 -2.09
C LEU A 264 17.18 9.84 -3.46
N GLY A 265 15.86 9.79 -3.60
CA GLY A 265 15.18 9.48 -4.86
C GLY A 265 14.52 8.10 -4.88
N ALA A 266 14.04 7.72 -6.05
CA ALA A 266 13.39 6.43 -6.28
C ALA A 266 14.43 5.35 -6.59
N HIS A 267 14.39 4.25 -5.85
CA HIS A 267 15.29 3.11 -5.99
C HIS A 267 14.48 1.86 -6.33
N ARG A 268 14.86 1.19 -7.42
CA ARG A 268 14.23 -0.07 -7.82
C ARG A 268 14.68 -1.18 -6.87
N VAL A 269 13.72 -1.98 -6.41
CA VAL A 269 13.99 -3.18 -5.63
C VAL A 269 14.26 -4.34 -6.60
N PRO A 270 15.47 -4.95 -6.60
CA PRO A 270 15.75 -6.11 -7.43
C PRO A 270 14.82 -7.27 -7.09
N GLN A 271 14.54 -8.14 -8.06
CA GLN A 271 13.84 -9.39 -7.77
C GLN A 271 14.74 -10.30 -6.94
N ALA A 272 14.14 -11.08 -6.04
CA ALA A 272 14.81 -12.23 -5.45
C ALA A 272 14.82 -13.36 -6.49
N HIS A 273 15.87 -14.17 -6.48
CA HIS A 273 16.04 -15.31 -7.39
C HIS A 273 16.14 -16.60 -6.58
N ALA A 274 15.44 -17.65 -6.99
CA ALA A 274 15.59 -18.96 -6.39
C ALA A 274 16.04 -19.98 -7.43
N TYR A 275 16.88 -20.91 -6.98
CA TYR A 275 17.14 -22.16 -7.67
C TYR A 275 16.49 -23.28 -6.87
N SER A 276 15.64 -24.05 -7.52
CA SER A 276 14.90 -25.13 -6.91
C SER A 276 15.23 -26.45 -7.58
N ASP A 277 15.40 -27.50 -6.78
CA ASP A 277 15.54 -28.88 -7.26
C ASP A 277 14.25 -29.63 -6.91
N LEU A 278 13.43 -29.86 -7.94
CA LEU A 278 12.23 -30.66 -7.88
C LEU A 278 12.52 -32.03 -8.48
N CYS A 279 12.75 -33.03 -7.61
CA CYS A 279 12.96 -34.41 -8.02
C CYS A 279 14.10 -34.62 -9.05
N GLY A 280 15.17 -33.84 -8.99
CA GLY A 280 16.34 -33.90 -9.86
C GLY A 280 16.30 -32.94 -11.05
N GLN A 281 15.18 -32.27 -11.29
CA GLN A 281 15.05 -31.19 -12.27
C GLN A 281 15.29 -29.84 -11.60
N LEU A 282 16.15 -29.03 -12.21
CA LEU A 282 16.47 -27.70 -11.72
C LEU A 282 15.56 -26.66 -12.37
N TYR A 283 14.99 -25.78 -11.55
CA TYR A 283 14.21 -24.63 -11.99
C TYR A 283 14.88 -23.33 -11.51
N THR A 284 14.65 -22.25 -12.26
CA THR A 284 15.14 -20.90 -11.93
C THR A 284 13.97 -19.94 -11.92
N GLU A 285 13.64 -19.44 -10.74
CA GLU A 285 12.43 -18.66 -10.51
C GLU A 285 12.79 -17.30 -9.94
N SER A 286 11.93 -16.30 -10.15
CA SER A 286 12.14 -14.95 -9.64
C SER A 286 10.89 -14.37 -9.00
N SER A 287 11.09 -13.52 -7.98
CA SER A 287 9.97 -12.88 -7.29
C SER A 287 9.20 -11.91 -8.17
N ASP A 288 7.95 -11.66 -7.80
CA ASP A 288 7.04 -10.65 -8.37
C ASP A 288 7.45 -9.16 -8.21
N SER A 289 8.69 -8.84 -7.84
CA SER A 289 9.08 -7.48 -7.43
C SER A 289 9.03 -6.44 -8.55
N GLU A 290 8.00 -5.57 -8.50
CA GLU A 290 7.96 -4.26 -9.17
C GLU A 290 8.23 -3.08 -8.21
N ASN A 291 8.64 -3.38 -6.97
CA ASN A 291 8.69 -2.36 -5.92
C ASN A 291 9.71 -1.25 -6.19
N ILE A 292 9.30 -0.04 -5.82
CA ILE A 292 10.14 1.15 -5.80
C ILE A 292 10.14 1.69 -4.37
N ILE A 293 11.33 1.90 -3.82
CA ILE A 293 11.52 2.58 -2.54
C ILE A 293 11.87 4.04 -2.85
N THR A 294 11.02 4.98 -2.45
CA THR A 294 11.33 6.41 -2.57
C THR A 294 11.91 6.92 -1.27
N LEU A 295 13.17 7.35 -1.31
CA LEU A 295 13.86 7.95 -0.17
C LEU A 295 13.78 9.47 -0.22
N TYR A 296 13.15 10.03 0.80
CA TYR A 296 13.07 11.46 1.03
C TYR A 296 14.22 11.92 1.92
N ASN A 297 14.58 13.19 1.77
CA ASN A 297 15.50 13.79 2.73
C ASN A 297 14.88 13.70 4.13
N ASN A 298 15.71 13.45 5.14
CA ASN A 298 15.24 13.55 6.51
C ASN A 298 14.61 14.94 6.68
N ILE A 299 13.33 14.97 7.03
CA ILE A 299 12.66 16.22 7.37
C ILE A 299 13.29 16.64 8.69
N SER A 300 14.29 17.51 8.62
CA SER A 300 14.75 18.22 9.80
C SER A 300 13.61 19.11 10.25
N TYR A 301 12.91 18.71 11.30
CA TYR A 301 12.17 19.65 12.10
C TYR A 301 13.21 20.57 12.75
N THR A 302 13.53 21.67 12.08
CA THR A 302 13.76 22.88 12.87
C THR A 302 12.43 23.11 13.58
N PRO A 303 12.38 23.14 14.93
CA PRO A 303 11.17 23.57 15.60
C PRO A 303 10.82 24.93 15.02
N TYR A 304 9.78 24.96 14.20
CA TYR A 304 9.22 26.19 13.70
C TYR A 304 8.60 26.84 14.92
N ASN A 305 9.35 27.74 15.54
CA ASN A 305 9.01 28.43 16.77
C ASN A 305 7.94 29.49 16.46
N ASN A 306 6.82 29.11 15.84
CA ASN A 306 5.61 29.88 15.96
C ASN A 306 5.02 29.50 17.31
N LYS A 307 5.48 30.18 18.37
CA LYS A 307 4.69 30.28 19.58
C LYS A 307 3.38 30.95 19.16
N THR A 308 2.36 30.18 18.78
CA THR A 308 0.99 30.59 19.05
C THR A 308 0.88 30.62 20.57
N LEU A 309 1.24 31.78 21.14
CA LEU A 309 1.06 32.04 22.56
C LEU A 309 -0.42 31.84 22.85
N THR A 310 -0.78 30.74 23.51
CA THR A 310 -2.14 30.52 24.02
C THR A 310 -2.37 31.31 25.29
N GLN A 311 -1.28 31.73 25.95
CA GLN A 311 -1.26 32.54 27.16
C GLN A 311 -0.04 33.46 27.19
N VAL A 312 -0.17 34.64 27.83
CA VAL A 312 0.92 35.55 28.15
C VAL A 312 0.85 35.99 29.61
N THR A 313 2.02 36.15 30.24
CA THR A 313 2.14 36.79 31.56
C THR A 313 2.81 38.14 31.39
N LEU A 314 2.21 39.18 31.96
CA LEU A 314 2.63 40.57 31.87
C LEU A 314 2.82 41.13 33.28
N ALA A 315 3.83 41.97 33.46
CA ALA A 315 3.98 42.73 34.70
C ALA A 315 2.89 43.80 34.80
N SER A 316 2.47 44.13 36.03
CA SER A 316 1.60 45.27 36.31
C SER A 316 2.08 46.55 35.62
N GLY A 317 1.19 47.20 34.87
CA GLY A 317 1.47 48.41 34.10
C GLY A 317 2.10 48.19 32.71
N ALA A 318 2.33 46.94 32.31
CA ALA A 318 2.76 46.62 30.95
C ALA A 318 1.65 46.90 29.92
N ASP A 319 2.08 47.18 28.69
CA ASP A 319 1.18 47.45 27.56
C ASP A 319 0.42 46.19 27.14
N LEU A 320 -0.91 46.29 27.10
CA LEU A 320 -1.84 45.24 26.71
C LEU A 320 -2.23 45.29 25.23
N THR A 321 -1.95 46.40 24.54
CA THR A 321 -2.52 46.67 23.19
C THR A 321 -2.16 45.61 22.16
N SER A 322 -0.99 44.99 22.27
CA SER A 322 -0.55 43.91 21.37
C SER A 322 -1.29 42.57 21.56
N TYR A 323 -2.10 42.47 22.62
CA TYR A 323 -2.83 41.25 23.01
C TYR A 323 -4.35 41.40 22.89
N LEU A 324 -4.83 42.56 22.43
CA LEU A 324 -6.24 42.85 22.18
C LEU A 324 -6.49 43.03 20.68
N ASP A 325 -7.71 42.75 20.23
CA ASP A 325 -8.17 43.21 18.92
C ASP A 325 -8.62 44.68 18.94
N ASN A 326 -9.04 45.20 17.78
CA ASN A 326 -9.48 46.59 17.63
C ASN A 326 -10.75 46.92 18.45
N ASP A 327 -11.53 45.91 18.85
CA ASP A 327 -12.76 46.05 19.63
C ASP A 327 -12.52 45.81 21.14
N GLY A 328 -11.27 45.57 21.54
CA GLY A 328 -10.84 45.38 22.93
C GLY A 328 -10.97 43.95 23.46
N TYR A 329 -11.14 42.94 22.59
CA TYR A 329 -11.20 41.54 23.01
C TYR A 329 -9.80 40.92 23.14
N ALA A 330 -9.58 40.19 24.23
CA ALA A 330 -8.35 39.46 24.45
C ALA A 330 -8.14 38.35 23.40
N LEU A 331 -7.01 38.38 22.68
CA LEU A 331 -6.65 37.43 21.62
C LEU A 331 -6.21 36.05 22.16
N LEU A 332 -5.79 36.00 23.43
CA LEU A 332 -5.25 34.85 24.16
C LEU A 332 -5.46 35.05 25.67
N ASP A 333 -5.14 34.05 26.50
CA ASP A 333 -5.26 34.18 27.96
C ASP A 333 -4.17 35.12 28.52
N ILE A 334 -4.56 36.16 29.26
CA ILE A 334 -3.61 37.16 29.78
C ILE A 334 -3.56 37.06 31.30
N THR A 335 -2.36 36.98 31.87
CA THR A 335 -2.13 37.11 33.31
C THR A 335 -1.35 38.39 33.57
N VAL A 336 -1.92 39.33 34.31
CA VAL A 336 -1.21 40.54 34.76
C VAL A 336 -0.84 40.35 36.22
N GLU A 337 0.44 40.43 36.56
CA GLU A 337 0.91 40.13 37.92
C GLU A 337 1.75 41.24 38.55
N ASN A 338 1.65 41.31 39.88
CA ASN A 338 2.59 42.02 40.73
C ASN A 338 3.13 41.03 41.76
N GLU A 339 4.30 40.45 41.46
CA GLU A 339 4.95 39.44 42.30
C GLU A 339 5.21 39.95 43.72
N ALA A 340 5.57 41.24 43.88
CA ALA A 340 5.87 41.83 45.18
C ALA A 340 4.65 41.84 46.11
N LEU A 341 3.46 42.09 45.55
CA LEU A 341 2.19 42.04 46.28
C LEU A 341 1.60 40.61 46.33
N GLY A 342 2.16 39.68 45.57
CA GLY A 342 1.61 38.33 45.41
C GLY A 342 0.22 38.32 44.78
N ALA A 343 -0.11 39.34 43.97
CA ALA A 343 -1.42 39.54 43.36
C ALA A 343 -1.35 39.39 41.84
N PHE A 344 -2.35 38.76 41.24
CA PHE A 344 -2.48 38.73 39.78
C PHE A 344 -3.95 38.78 39.35
N VAL A 345 -4.17 39.29 38.13
CA VAL A 345 -5.46 39.30 37.44
C VAL A 345 -5.34 38.37 36.24
N PHE A 346 -6.22 37.38 36.15
CA PHE A 346 -6.34 36.48 35.01
C PHE A 346 -7.52 36.91 34.12
N ILE A 347 -7.25 37.04 32.83
CA ILE A 347 -8.17 37.47 31.79
C ILE A 347 -8.30 36.32 30.79
N PRO A 348 -9.46 35.66 30.72
CA PRO A 348 -9.72 34.67 29.69
C PRO A 348 -9.62 35.26 28.27
N LYS A 349 -9.18 34.46 27.31
CA LYS A 349 -9.32 34.78 25.89
C LYS A 349 -10.78 35.12 25.56
N GLY A 350 -10.98 36.16 24.76
CA GLY A 350 -12.30 36.61 24.32
C GLY A 350 -13.04 37.46 25.34
N THR A 351 -12.44 37.79 26.49
CA THR A 351 -12.97 38.83 27.38
C THR A 351 -12.77 40.20 26.76
N LYS A 352 -13.82 41.03 26.75
CA LYS A 352 -13.74 42.43 26.34
C LYS A 352 -13.20 43.27 27.49
N LEU A 353 -12.19 44.09 27.22
CA LEU A 353 -11.57 45.02 28.18
C LEU A 353 -11.73 46.46 27.68
N SER A 354 -12.60 47.23 28.32
CA SER A 354 -12.86 48.63 27.99
C SER A 354 -12.38 49.55 29.10
N ASP A 355 -11.85 50.72 28.75
CA ASP A 355 -11.65 51.83 29.68
C ASP A 355 -12.94 52.64 29.90
N ASN A 356 -12.85 53.71 30.71
CA ASN A 356 -13.99 54.58 31.01
C ASN A 356 -14.44 55.47 29.82
N GLN A 357 -13.77 55.41 28.68
CA GLN A 357 -14.23 55.99 27.40
C GLN A 357 -14.81 54.91 26.47
N ASN A 358 -14.91 53.66 26.92
CA ASN A 358 -15.28 52.49 26.11
C ASN A 358 -14.29 52.18 24.97
N GLU A 359 -13.02 52.57 25.15
CA GLU A 359 -11.92 52.23 24.25
C GLU A 359 -11.14 51.02 24.78
N PRO A 360 -10.40 50.29 23.91
CA PRO A 360 -9.60 49.15 24.34
C PRO A 360 -8.61 49.49 25.46
N LEU A 361 -8.64 48.69 26.52
CA LEU A 361 -7.81 48.91 27.70
C LEU A 361 -6.31 48.78 27.39
N LYS A 362 -5.52 49.79 27.75
CA LYS A 362 -4.09 49.84 27.39
C LYS A 362 -3.16 49.13 28.38
N ALA A 363 -3.50 49.12 29.66
CA ALA A 363 -2.70 48.51 30.71
C ALA A 363 -3.59 48.23 31.93
N ILE A 364 -3.19 47.25 32.74
CA ILE A 364 -3.78 46.99 34.06
C ILE A 364 -2.69 47.22 35.09
N THR A 365 -3.01 48.02 36.11
CA THR A 365 -2.11 48.28 37.23
C THR A 365 -2.60 47.58 38.47
N ILE A 366 -1.66 46.97 39.19
CA ILE A 366 -1.87 46.30 40.48
C ILE A 366 -0.92 46.99 41.46
N THR A 367 -1.46 47.82 42.34
CA THR A 367 -0.68 48.59 43.31
C THR A 367 -1.19 48.35 44.74
N GLN A 368 -0.36 48.70 45.72
CA GLN A 368 -0.76 48.70 47.11
C GLN A 368 -1.54 49.99 47.40
N ALA A 369 -2.73 49.86 47.99
CA ALA A 369 -3.48 50.97 48.54
C ALA A 369 -3.00 51.32 49.96
N ASP A 370 -3.30 52.53 50.40
CA ASP A 370 -3.17 52.92 51.81
C ASP A 370 -4.06 52.06 52.71
N GLU A 371 -3.74 52.01 54.00
CA GLU A 371 -4.53 51.28 54.98
C GLU A 371 -5.93 51.90 55.11
N LEU A 372 -6.96 51.06 54.94
CA LEU A 372 -8.36 51.45 54.98
C LEU A 372 -9.04 50.87 56.23
N ALA A 373 -10.00 51.60 56.78
CA ALA A 373 -10.79 51.15 57.93
C ALA A 373 -11.55 49.85 57.58
N LEU A 374 -11.41 48.82 58.41
CA LEU A 374 -12.03 47.51 58.22
C LEU A 374 -13.44 47.47 58.81
N PRO A 375 -14.36 46.67 58.25
CA PRO A 375 -15.70 46.53 58.78
C PRO A 375 -15.70 45.55 59.97
N GLY A 376 -16.27 45.99 61.10
CA GLY A 376 -16.46 45.13 62.28
C GLY A 376 -15.15 44.61 62.89
N SER A 377 -15.10 43.31 63.17
CA SER A 377 -13.96 42.61 63.77
C SER A 377 -13.02 41.97 62.74
N LEU A 378 -13.19 42.24 61.45
CA LEU A 378 -12.36 41.65 60.40
C LEU A 378 -10.91 42.14 60.50
N TYR A 379 -9.98 41.27 60.13
CA TYR A 379 -8.57 41.60 59.98
C TYR A 379 -8.05 41.22 58.59
N LEU A 380 -6.93 41.82 58.19
CA LEU A 380 -6.29 41.55 56.90
C LEU A 380 -5.61 40.17 56.91
N ALA A 381 -6.14 39.23 56.13
CA ALA A 381 -5.58 37.89 55.93
C ALA A 381 -4.64 37.81 54.71
N GLY A 382 -4.79 38.75 53.76
CA GLY A 382 -3.92 38.89 52.59
C GLY A 382 -2.64 39.69 52.86
N LYS A 383 -1.79 39.77 51.83
CA LYS A 383 -0.50 40.50 51.91
C LYS A 383 -0.65 42.03 51.89
N CYS A 384 -1.71 42.56 51.26
CA CYS A 384 -1.93 43.99 51.12
C CYS A 384 -3.40 44.32 50.79
N TYR A 385 -3.74 45.60 50.86
CA TYR A 385 -4.87 46.19 50.15
C TYR A 385 -4.46 46.39 48.69
N CYS A 386 -5.09 45.68 47.76
CA CYS A 386 -4.74 45.63 46.36
C CYS A 386 -5.63 46.60 45.56
N LYS A 387 -5.08 47.73 45.09
CA LYS A 387 -5.76 48.63 44.16
C LYS A 387 -5.53 48.19 42.72
N LEU A 388 -6.62 47.94 42.01
CA LEU A 388 -6.59 47.70 40.57
C LEU A 388 -6.92 48.98 39.81
N GLY A 389 -6.26 49.20 38.69
CA GLY A 389 -6.54 50.33 37.80
C GLY A 389 -6.41 49.95 36.32
N PRO A 390 -6.89 50.81 35.41
CA PRO A 390 -7.44 52.15 35.64
C PRO A 390 -8.89 52.19 36.13
N ASP A 391 -9.26 53.29 36.80
CA ASP A 391 -10.62 53.50 37.31
C ASP A 391 -11.64 53.58 36.17
N GLY A 392 -12.80 52.93 36.37
CA GLY A 392 -13.87 52.87 35.37
C GLY A 392 -13.62 51.89 34.23
N ALA A 393 -12.66 50.96 34.39
CA ALA A 393 -12.53 49.81 33.50
C ALA A 393 -13.71 48.84 33.65
N GLU A 394 -14.21 48.33 32.52
CA GLU A 394 -15.33 47.39 32.43
C GLU A 394 -14.91 46.10 31.72
N PHE A 395 -15.47 44.98 32.16
CA PHE A 395 -15.17 43.64 31.63
C PHE A 395 -16.44 42.88 31.28
N ASP A 396 -16.43 42.20 30.14
CA ASP A 396 -17.50 41.29 29.72
C ASP A 396 -16.87 39.98 29.20
N PRO A 397 -17.06 38.82 29.86
CA PRO A 397 -17.94 38.59 31.01
C PRO A 397 -17.38 39.03 32.38
N PHE A 398 -16.22 38.52 32.81
CA PHE A 398 -15.54 38.91 34.06
C PHE A 398 -14.05 38.56 33.99
N VAL A 399 -13.24 39.18 34.84
CA VAL A 399 -11.83 38.80 35.06
C VAL A 399 -11.68 38.15 36.44
N ARG A 400 -10.60 37.40 36.67
CA ARG A 400 -10.38 36.74 37.96
C ARG A 400 -9.23 37.39 38.71
N LEU A 401 -9.52 37.97 39.87
CA LEU A 401 -8.49 38.43 40.80
C LEU A 401 -8.03 37.27 41.66
N ASN A 402 -6.73 37.18 41.88
CA ASN A 402 -6.13 36.21 42.76
C ASN A 402 -5.14 36.88 43.72
N LEU A 403 -5.38 36.71 45.02
CA LEU A 403 -4.56 37.28 46.09
C LEU A 403 -3.84 36.18 46.87
N GLY A 404 -2.55 36.39 47.10
CA GLY A 404 -1.78 35.58 48.04
C GLY A 404 -2.17 35.87 49.48
N LEU A 405 -2.26 34.80 50.27
CA LEU A 405 -2.56 34.85 51.70
C LEU A 405 -1.28 34.83 52.53
N ASN A 406 -1.38 35.30 53.79
CA ASN A 406 -0.31 35.15 54.77
C ASN A 406 -0.32 33.71 55.33
N ASN A 407 0.84 33.10 55.57
CA ASN A 407 0.97 31.68 55.95
C ASN A 407 0.36 31.29 57.32
N SER A 408 -0.30 32.20 58.05
CA SER A 408 -0.82 31.95 59.41
C SER A 408 -2.34 31.78 59.50
N ILE A 409 -3.02 31.34 58.44
CA ILE A 409 -4.48 31.14 58.45
C ILE A 409 -4.80 29.77 59.03
N GLU A 410 -4.45 29.56 60.30
CA GLU A 410 -5.02 28.45 61.07
C GLU A 410 -6.41 28.87 61.57
N GLY A 411 -7.45 28.21 61.07
CA GLY A 411 -8.80 28.28 61.63
C GLY A 411 -9.75 29.37 61.10
N ASN A 412 -9.41 30.08 60.01
CA ASN A 412 -10.26 31.15 59.47
C ASN A 412 -10.69 30.89 58.02
N PHE A 413 -11.91 31.32 57.67
CA PHE A 413 -12.44 31.29 56.30
C PHE A 413 -12.26 32.68 55.65
N PRO A 414 -11.12 32.95 54.98
CA PRO A 414 -10.93 34.25 54.32
C PRO A 414 -11.90 34.43 53.15
N SER A 415 -12.26 35.69 52.87
CA SER A 415 -13.03 36.10 51.68
C SER A 415 -12.43 37.37 51.08
N ILE A 416 -12.57 37.56 49.77
CA ILE A 416 -12.20 38.82 49.13
C ILE A 416 -13.33 39.83 49.36
N TYR A 417 -12.96 41.02 49.80
CA TYR A 417 -13.87 42.16 49.91
C TYR A 417 -13.47 43.23 48.89
N CYS A 418 -14.46 43.88 48.30
CA CYS A 418 -14.34 45.05 47.46
C CYS A 418 -14.67 46.31 48.27
N TYR A 419 -13.81 47.32 48.22
CA TYR A 419 -14.07 48.61 48.84
C TYR A 419 -14.88 49.51 47.90
N ASP A 420 -15.96 50.09 48.40
CA ASP A 420 -16.70 51.15 47.73
C ASP A 420 -16.20 52.50 48.26
N GLU A 421 -15.40 53.20 47.45
CA GLU A 421 -14.86 54.52 47.79
C GLU A 421 -15.97 55.57 47.99
N THR A 422 -17.13 55.44 47.34
CA THR A 422 -18.24 56.41 47.42
C THR A 422 -18.92 56.36 48.77
N ASN A 423 -19.18 55.15 49.27
CA ASN A 423 -19.88 54.92 50.53
C ASN A 423 -18.91 54.66 51.70
N SER A 424 -17.61 54.53 51.43
CA SER A 424 -16.58 54.12 52.40
C SER A 424 -16.92 52.80 53.11
N THR A 425 -17.41 51.83 52.34
CA THR A 425 -17.90 50.54 52.85
C THR A 425 -17.27 49.37 52.10
N TRP A 426 -17.11 48.24 52.78
CA TRP A 426 -16.62 46.99 52.18
C TRP A 426 -17.78 46.06 51.85
N THR A 427 -17.75 45.45 50.66
CA THR A 427 -18.70 44.44 50.20
C THR A 427 -17.99 43.11 50.00
N GLN A 428 -18.50 42.04 50.60
CA GLN A 428 -17.95 40.70 50.43
C GLN A 428 -18.24 40.18 49.01
N LEU A 429 -17.24 39.60 48.36
CA LEU A 429 -17.39 38.91 47.07
C LEU A 429 -17.44 37.40 47.27
N ASP A 430 -18.13 36.71 46.37
CA ASP A 430 -18.04 35.25 46.30
C ASP A 430 -16.60 34.85 45.96
N SER A 431 -16.00 34.09 46.85
CA SER A 431 -14.56 33.85 46.88
C SER A 431 -14.27 32.39 47.11
N THR A 432 -13.33 31.85 46.35
CA THR A 432 -12.90 30.46 46.51
C THR A 432 -11.45 30.41 46.98
N LEU A 433 -11.23 29.60 48.01
CA LEU A 433 -9.91 29.34 48.58
C LEU A 433 -9.25 28.16 47.85
N ASN A 434 -8.01 28.33 47.41
CA ASN A 434 -7.18 27.26 46.88
C ASN A 434 -5.76 27.36 47.47
N GLU A 435 -5.41 26.39 48.33
CA GLU A 435 -4.16 26.37 49.08
C GLU A 435 -3.92 27.69 49.84
N ASN A 436 -2.86 28.44 49.49
CA ASN A 436 -2.48 29.70 50.12
C ASN A 436 -2.92 30.93 49.28
N ARG A 437 -3.94 30.77 48.45
CA ARG A 437 -4.44 31.81 47.54
C ARG A 437 -5.96 31.83 47.53
N ILE A 438 -6.52 33.02 47.37
CA ILE A 438 -7.97 33.22 47.27
C ILE A 438 -8.28 33.94 45.96
N PHE A 439 -9.39 33.57 45.31
CA PHE A 439 -9.82 34.18 44.07
C PHE A 439 -11.28 34.59 44.06
N ALA A 440 -11.58 35.64 43.31
CA ALA A 440 -12.93 36.16 43.07
C ALA A 440 -13.05 36.67 41.63
N GLU A 441 -14.26 36.62 41.10
CA GLU A 441 -14.61 37.19 39.80
C GLU A 441 -14.90 38.68 39.95
N LEU A 442 -14.31 39.49 39.07
CA LEU A 442 -14.42 40.95 39.07
C LEU A 442 -15.11 41.43 37.80
N THR A 443 -16.00 42.40 37.97
CA THR A 443 -16.72 43.08 36.88
C THR A 443 -16.24 44.52 36.65
N HIS A 444 -15.45 45.06 37.58
CA HIS A 444 -14.86 46.40 37.53
C HIS A 444 -13.56 46.41 38.35
N PHE A 445 -12.80 47.50 38.28
CA PHE A 445 -11.65 47.72 39.16
C PHE A 445 -11.99 48.61 40.35
N SER A 446 -11.39 48.26 41.50
CA SER A 446 -11.49 48.95 42.78
C SER A 446 -10.32 48.52 43.69
N VAL A 447 -10.42 48.83 44.99
CA VAL A 447 -9.54 48.29 46.03
C VAL A 447 -10.12 47.00 46.58
N TYR A 448 -9.30 45.95 46.59
CA TYR A 448 -9.66 44.62 47.09
C TYR A 448 -8.74 44.17 48.21
N ALA A 449 -9.28 43.42 49.17
CA ALA A 449 -8.49 42.81 50.23
C ALA A 449 -9.04 41.43 50.59
N ALA A 450 -8.14 40.50 50.93
CA ALA A 450 -8.53 39.24 51.55
C ALA A 450 -8.65 39.47 53.06
N LEU A 451 -9.87 39.39 53.59
CA LEU A 451 -10.18 39.62 55.00
C LEU A 451 -10.70 38.33 55.63
N ALA A 452 -10.52 38.19 56.94
CA ALA A 452 -11.01 37.04 57.70
C ALA A 452 -11.59 37.47 59.05
N GLU A 453 -12.53 36.68 59.56
CA GLU A 453 -12.99 36.79 60.94
C GLU A 453 -11.96 36.18 61.90
N PRO A 454 -11.84 36.70 63.13
CA PRO A 454 -11.03 36.06 64.16
C PRO A 454 -11.63 34.68 64.51
N PRO A 455 -10.78 33.69 64.85
CA PRO A 455 -11.26 32.36 65.19
C PRO A 455 -12.17 32.42 66.42
N THR A 456 -13.35 31.81 66.33
CA THR A 456 -14.28 31.72 67.46
C THR A 456 -13.77 30.66 68.44
N GLU A 457 -13.30 31.06 69.62
CA GLU A 457 -12.95 30.12 70.69
C GLU A 457 -14.21 29.40 71.19
N ALA A 458 -14.25 28.08 71.04
CA ALA A 458 -15.29 27.22 71.61
C ALA A 458 -14.68 26.33 72.71
N GLU A 459 -15.06 26.56 73.97
CA GLU A 459 -14.67 25.68 75.08
C GLU A 459 -15.50 24.38 75.04
N LEU A 460 -14.85 23.25 74.72
CA LEU A 460 -15.46 21.92 74.79
C LEU A 460 -15.25 21.30 76.18
N LEU A 461 -16.32 21.24 76.97
CA LEU A 461 -16.36 20.54 78.25
C LEU A 461 -16.51 19.03 78.02
N VAL A 462 -15.40 18.30 77.95
CA VAL A 462 -15.39 16.83 77.83
C VAL A 462 -15.47 16.21 79.23
N LYS A 463 -16.62 15.63 79.59
CA LYS A 463 -16.72 14.73 80.75
C LYS A 463 -16.30 13.32 80.34
N LEU A 464 -15.11 12.90 80.76
CA LEU A 464 -14.71 11.51 80.68
C LEU A 464 -15.43 10.71 81.77
N VAL A 465 -16.24 9.73 81.35
CA VAL A 465 -16.87 8.76 82.24
C VAL A 465 -15.95 7.54 82.28
N ASN A 466 -15.45 7.20 83.47
CA ASN A 466 -14.65 5.99 83.71
C ASN A 466 -15.47 4.71 83.60
#